data_AF-A0A1G2FNY8-F1
#
_entry.id   AF-A0A1G2FNY8-F1
#
_cell.length_a   1.000
_cell.length_b   1.000
_cell.length_c   1.000
_cell.angle_alpha   90.00
_cell.angle_beta   90.00
_cell.angle_gamma   90.00
#
_symmetry.space_group_name_H-M   'P 1'
#
loop_
_entity.id
_entity.type
_entity.pdbx_description
1 polymer ?
#
loop_
_entity_poly.entity_id
_entity_poly.type
_entity_poly.pdbx_seq_one_letter_code
_entity_poly.pdbx_strand_id
1 'polypeptide(L)'
;MSSFNKFLTKFVESFSGKNPVIFSVLGNVFSMRIIGNKTHGDLAEIALTEYINQFVDGFTAKHTGKEKFRAKEFEEDIRITETSIKEEIPVSIKTYGFGPLQLSTNKDGSMFSILQKEIGKRGTNDVGKIKEILENKCFKDFGSVNVLPLIYNEKEMKFKVIVFDLQKAYSSVKKIKFFPPHKLGKKKTFPIYKFFNNKSEYIFEIRYGGAKANALQRGMWTHTENAELFFKELLAGGYKINEPLITLIAKILVSRKDTHEKILQHFFSFSK
;
A
#
# COMPACT_ATOMS: atom_id res chain seq x y z
N MET A 1 12.97 -17.81 4.26
CA MET A 1 12.14 -16.83 3.52
C MET A 1 10.93 -16.51 4.39
N SER A 2 10.63 -15.23 4.68
CA SER A 2 9.45 -14.88 5.49
C SER A 2 8.16 -15.29 4.80
N SER A 3 7.07 -15.52 5.55
CA SER A 3 5.77 -15.89 4.99
C SER A 3 5.23 -14.87 4.00
N PHE A 4 5.46 -13.58 4.23
CA PHE A 4 5.14 -12.55 3.25
C PHE A 4 5.90 -12.74 1.92
N ASN A 5 7.20 -13.04 1.96
CA ASN A 5 7.97 -13.28 0.74
C ASN A 5 7.52 -14.54 -0.01
N LYS A 6 7.13 -15.61 0.70
CA LYS A 6 6.50 -16.78 0.09
C LYS A 6 5.18 -16.42 -0.58
N PHE A 7 4.33 -15.67 0.13
CA PHE A 7 3.07 -15.14 -0.42
C PHE A 7 3.33 -14.33 -1.69
N LEU A 8 4.27 -13.38 -1.70
CA LEU A 8 4.57 -12.59 -2.89
C LEU A 8 5.00 -13.45 -4.08
N THR A 9 5.74 -14.54 -3.82
CA THR A 9 6.15 -15.48 -4.86
C THR A 9 4.93 -16.21 -5.44
N LYS A 10 4.07 -16.77 -4.58
CA LYS A 10 2.82 -17.42 -5.01
C LYS A 10 1.83 -16.47 -5.67
N PHE A 11 1.75 -15.24 -5.17
CA PHE A 11 0.95 -14.19 -5.77
C PHE A 11 1.41 -13.94 -7.21
N VAL A 12 2.70 -13.73 -7.47
CA VAL A 12 3.22 -13.55 -8.85
C VAL A 12 3.02 -14.80 -9.70
N GLU A 13 3.29 -15.99 -9.15
CA GLU A 13 3.05 -17.27 -9.84
C GLU A 13 1.58 -17.43 -10.26
N SER A 14 0.61 -16.95 -9.46
CA SER A 14 -0.82 -17.01 -9.82
C SER A 14 -1.17 -16.22 -11.08
N PHE A 15 -0.34 -15.25 -11.50
CA PHE A 15 -0.47 -14.52 -12.76
C PHE A 15 0.26 -15.20 -13.93
N SER A 16 1.02 -16.26 -13.67
CA SER A 16 1.80 -16.97 -14.69
C SER A 16 0.92 -17.96 -15.45
N GLY A 17 0.99 -17.93 -16.79
CA GLY A 17 0.22 -18.84 -17.64
C GLY A 17 -0.35 -18.15 -18.87
N LYS A 18 -1.10 -18.91 -19.70
CA LYS A 18 -1.68 -18.42 -20.96
C LYS A 18 -3.04 -17.71 -20.82
N ASN A 19 -3.51 -17.44 -19.59
CA ASN A 19 -4.86 -16.90 -19.40
C ASN A 19 -4.83 -15.38 -19.06
N PRO A 20 -5.20 -14.50 -20.01
CA PRO A 20 -5.26 -13.05 -19.78
C PRO A 20 -6.32 -12.66 -18.74
N VAL A 21 -7.24 -13.58 -18.39
CA VAL A 21 -8.34 -13.33 -17.45
C VAL A 21 -7.82 -12.87 -16.09
N ILE A 22 -6.68 -13.40 -15.64
CA ILE A 22 -6.12 -13.06 -14.34
C ILE A 22 -5.60 -11.60 -14.34
N PHE A 23 -4.93 -11.18 -15.41
CA PHE A 23 -4.58 -9.77 -15.62
C PHE A 23 -5.83 -8.88 -15.75
N SER A 24 -6.92 -9.40 -16.32
CA SER A 24 -8.19 -8.67 -16.38
C SER A 24 -8.79 -8.43 -14.99
N VAL A 25 -8.52 -9.29 -13.99
CA VAL A 25 -8.96 -9.06 -12.59
C VAL A 25 -8.26 -7.84 -11.99
N LEU A 26 -6.95 -7.68 -12.19
CA LEU A 26 -6.26 -6.45 -11.80
C LEU A 26 -6.74 -5.25 -12.63
N GLY A 27 -6.97 -5.44 -13.93
CA GLY A 27 -7.58 -4.42 -14.79
C GLY A 27 -8.95 -3.94 -14.29
N ASN A 28 -9.74 -4.84 -13.70
CA ASN A 28 -11.01 -4.51 -13.06
C ASN A 28 -10.79 -3.60 -11.84
N VAL A 29 -9.81 -3.91 -10.99
CA VAL A 29 -9.43 -3.06 -9.85
C VAL A 29 -9.08 -1.64 -10.30
N PHE A 30 -8.29 -1.50 -11.37
CA PHE A 30 -7.93 -0.18 -11.89
C PHE A 30 -9.09 0.53 -12.59
N SER A 31 -10.01 -0.21 -13.22
CA SER A 31 -11.22 0.34 -13.83
C SER A 31 -12.15 0.99 -12.79
N MET A 32 -12.18 0.47 -11.56
CA MET A 32 -13.01 1.01 -10.48
C MET A 32 -12.64 2.44 -10.08
N ARG A 33 -11.45 2.93 -10.46
CA ARG A 33 -11.07 4.34 -10.29
C ARG A 33 -12.09 5.31 -10.91
N ILE A 34 -12.73 4.90 -12.01
CA ILE A 34 -13.77 5.68 -12.69
C ILE A 34 -15.01 5.87 -11.80
N ILE A 35 -15.31 4.91 -10.92
CA ILE A 35 -16.42 5.00 -9.97
C ILE A 35 -16.11 6.02 -8.86
N GLY A 36 -14.86 6.10 -8.41
CA GLY A 36 -14.46 7.14 -7.47
C GLY A 36 -13.06 6.99 -6.88
N ASN A 37 -12.43 8.13 -6.62
CA ASN A 37 -11.03 8.25 -6.18
C ASN A 37 -10.69 7.70 -4.78
N LYS A 38 -11.69 7.44 -3.93
CA LYS A 38 -11.51 6.85 -2.59
C LYS A 38 -12.00 5.41 -2.58
N THR A 39 -13.19 5.21 -3.14
CA THR A 39 -13.87 3.93 -3.24
C THR A 39 -13.06 2.87 -3.99
N HIS A 40 -12.22 3.26 -4.95
CA HIS A 40 -11.40 2.29 -5.68
C HIS A 40 -10.36 1.59 -4.77
N GLY A 41 -9.91 2.25 -3.70
CA GLY A 41 -9.04 1.63 -2.69
C GLY A 41 -9.78 0.51 -1.95
N ASP A 42 -10.95 0.83 -1.39
CA ASP A 42 -11.79 -0.15 -0.68
C ASP A 42 -12.18 -1.33 -1.59
N LEU A 43 -12.51 -1.06 -2.85
CA LEU A 43 -12.85 -2.10 -3.81
C LEU A 43 -11.63 -2.95 -4.21
N ALA A 44 -10.43 -2.37 -4.27
CA ALA A 44 -9.20 -3.13 -4.49
C ALA A 44 -8.93 -4.13 -3.35
N GLU A 45 -9.19 -3.74 -2.11
CA GLU A 45 -9.04 -4.60 -0.94
C GLU A 45 -9.98 -5.81 -1.01
N ILE A 46 -11.25 -5.59 -1.37
CA ILE A 46 -12.24 -6.66 -1.55
C ILE A 46 -11.83 -7.57 -2.71
N ALA A 47 -11.51 -7.00 -3.87
CA ALA A 47 -11.15 -7.77 -5.05
C ALA A 47 -9.89 -8.63 -4.84
N LEU A 48 -8.86 -8.09 -4.19
CA LEU A 48 -7.65 -8.86 -3.88
C LEU A 48 -7.90 -9.94 -2.84
N THR A 49 -8.78 -9.70 -1.87
CA THR A 49 -9.16 -10.74 -0.89
C THR A 49 -9.76 -11.95 -1.60
N GLU A 50 -10.75 -11.73 -2.47
CA GLU A 50 -11.39 -12.80 -3.25
C GLU A 50 -10.40 -13.46 -4.21
N TYR A 51 -9.56 -12.66 -4.88
CA TYR A 51 -8.54 -13.17 -5.77
C TYR A 51 -7.57 -14.12 -5.05
N ILE A 52 -7.07 -13.73 -3.87
CA ILE A 52 -6.14 -14.56 -3.10
C ILE A 52 -6.81 -15.89 -2.73
N ASN A 53 -8.05 -15.85 -2.25
CA ASN A 53 -8.80 -17.06 -1.89
C ASN A 53 -9.04 -18.01 -3.06
N GLN A 54 -9.20 -17.45 -4.28
CA GLN A 54 -9.52 -18.24 -5.45
C GLN A 54 -8.27 -18.76 -6.21
N PHE A 55 -7.19 -17.98 -6.23
CA PHE A 55 -6.10 -18.21 -7.20
C PHE A 55 -4.70 -18.33 -6.58
N VAL A 56 -4.51 -18.04 -5.29
CA VAL A 56 -3.17 -18.05 -4.68
C VAL A 56 -3.01 -19.27 -3.77
N ASP A 57 -2.49 -20.36 -4.34
CA ASP A 57 -2.31 -21.63 -3.66
C ASP A 57 -1.51 -21.52 -2.35
N GLY A 58 -2.00 -22.20 -1.31
CA GLY A 58 -1.38 -22.22 0.02
C GLY A 58 -1.69 -21.00 0.89
N PHE A 59 -2.53 -20.08 0.41
CA PHE A 59 -2.92 -18.89 1.13
C PHE A 59 -4.43 -18.67 1.10
N THR A 60 -4.96 -18.09 2.18
CA THR A 60 -6.30 -17.50 2.22
C THR A 60 -6.22 -16.07 2.69
N ALA A 61 -7.23 -15.26 2.40
CA ALA A 61 -7.29 -13.87 2.82
C ALA A 61 -8.65 -13.52 3.42
N LYS A 62 -8.61 -12.61 4.38
CA LYS A 62 -9.78 -11.98 4.96
C LYS A 62 -9.64 -10.46 4.88
N HIS A 63 -10.67 -9.80 4.36
CA HIS A 63 -10.76 -8.35 4.38
C HIS A 63 -11.00 -7.88 5.82
N THR A 64 -10.12 -7.01 6.34
CA THR A 64 -10.24 -6.46 7.69
C THR A 64 -11.04 -5.16 7.71
N GLY A 65 -12.15 -5.13 6.96
CA GLY A 65 -13.10 -4.01 6.99
C GLY A 65 -13.58 -3.71 8.41
N LYS A 66 -14.48 -2.73 8.58
CA LYS A 66 -15.14 -2.49 9.87
C LYS A 66 -16.06 -3.66 10.21
N GLU A 67 -15.51 -4.80 10.62
CA GLU A 67 -16.29 -5.85 11.26
C GLU A 67 -16.95 -5.24 12.48
N LYS A 68 -18.23 -5.57 12.71
CA LYS A 68 -19.05 -5.00 13.80
C LYS A 68 -18.42 -5.15 15.21
N PHE A 69 -17.35 -5.92 15.38
CA PHE A 69 -16.85 -6.35 16.69
C PHE A 69 -15.32 -6.41 16.87
N ARG A 70 -14.48 -6.09 15.86
CA ARG A 70 -13.01 -6.18 16.00
C ARG A 70 -12.31 -4.85 15.71
N ALA A 71 -11.53 -4.37 16.68
CA ALA A 71 -10.62 -3.24 16.49
C ALA A 71 -9.39 -3.68 15.68
N LYS A 72 -8.97 -2.87 14.70
CA LYS A 72 -7.71 -3.10 13.97
C LYS A 72 -6.53 -3.05 14.96
N GLU A 73 -5.62 -4.01 14.87
CA GLU A 73 -4.39 -4.00 15.68
C GLU A 73 -3.34 -3.07 15.04
N PHE A 74 -3.30 -2.97 13.70
CA PHE A 74 -2.43 -2.09 12.93
C PHE A 74 -3.20 -1.33 11.82
N GLU A 75 -2.50 -0.88 10.77
CA GLU A 75 -3.07 -0.26 9.57
C GLU A 75 -3.35 -1.27 8.44
N GLU A 76 -3.54 -2.54 8.77
CA GLU A 76 -3.82 -3.59 7.78
C GLU A 76 -5.21 -3.42 7.14
N ASP A 77 -5.29 -3.79 5.86
CA ASP A 77 -6.50 -3.74 5.06
C ASP A 77 -7.00 -5.16 4.77
N ILE A 78 -6.08 -6.12 4.64
CA ILE A 78 -6.36 -7.56 4.58
C ILE A 78 -5.42 -8.32 5.53
N ARG A 79 -5.86 -9.49 5.99
CA ARG A 79 -5.01 -10.49 6.66
C ARG A 79 -4.95 -11.73 5.80
N ILE A 80 -3.74 -12.10 5.42
CA ILE A 80 -3.45 -13.29 4.64
C ILE A 80 -2.97 -14.38 5.59
N THR A 81 -3.47 -15.60 5.44
CA THR A 81 -3.06 -16.74 6.26
C THR A 81 -2.32 -17.75 5.40
N GLU A 82 -1.07 -18.08 5.75
CA GLU A 82 -0.34 -19.22 5.16
C GLU A 82 -0.95 -20.51 5.71
N THR A 83 -1.61 -21.31 4.86
CA THR A 83 -2.47 -22.41 5.33
C THR A 83 -1.69 -23.55 5.99
N SER A 84 -0.44 -23.78 5.56
CA SER A 84 0.42 -24.86 6.08
C SER A 84 0.88 -24.64 7.52
N ILE A 85 1.08 -23.38 7.93
CA ILE A 85 1.62 -23.03 9.25
C ILE A 85 0.69 -22.15 10.09
N LYS A 86 -0.45 -21.73 9.51
CA LYS A 86 -1.47 -20.86 10.12
C LYS A 86 -0.91 -19.50 10.59
N GLU A 87 0.13 -19.00 9.93
CA GLU A 87 0.70 -17.69 10.21
C GLU A 87 -0.13 -16.60 9.53
N GLU A 88 -0.53 -15.58 10.30
CA GLU A 88 -1.22 -14.39 9.79
C GLU A 88 -0.21 -13.33 9.33
N ILE A 89 -0.44 -12.82 8.13
CA ILE A 89 0.38 -11.81 7.47
C ILE A 89 -0.52 -10.57 7.30
N PRO A 90 -0.37 -9.54 8.14
CA PRO A 90 -1.09 -8.29 7.95
C PRO A 90 -0.54 -7.57 6.72
N VAL A 91 -1.43 -7.17 5.81
CA VAL A 91 -1.09 -6.43 4.59
C VAL A 91 -1.95 -5.19 4.48
N SER A 92 -1.30 -4.04 4.28
CA SER A 92 -1.96 -2.81 3.86
C SER A 92 -1.90 -2.68 2.34
N ILE A 93 -3.07 -2.54 1.71
CA ILE A 93 -3.20 -2.35 0.28
C ILE A 93 -3.17 -0.86 -0.01
N LYS A 94 -2.39 -0.45 -1.01
CA LYS A 94 -2.30 0.97 -1.41
C LYS A 94 -2.51 1.09 -2.91
N THR A 95 -3.69 1.51 -3.32
CA THR A 95 -4.04 1.70 -4.74
C THR A 95 -4.02 3.18 -5.11
N TYR A 96 -3.10 3.61 -5.97
CA TYR A 96 -2.91 5.03 -6.31
C TYR A 96 -2.25 5.23 -7.68
N GLY A 97 -2.46 6.39 -8.29
CA GLY A 97 -1.72 6.79 -9.49
C GLY A 97 -0.27 7.15 -9.16
N PHE A 98 0.60 7.29 -10.16
CA PHE A 98 2.00 7.69 -9.94
C PHE A 98 2.12 8.93 -9.02
N GLY A 99 2.98 8.81 -7.99
CA GLY A 99 3.20 9.89 -7.04
C GLY A 99 3.68 9.42 -5.66
N PRO A 100 3.48 10.26 -4.61
CA PRO A 100 3.93 9.96 -3.27
C PRO A 100 3.09 8.84 -2.62
N LEU A 101 3.77 7.87 -2.03
CA LEU A 101 3.20 6.75 -1.30
C LEU A 101 3.31 7.00 0.20
N GLN A 102 2.17 6.98 0.89
CA GLN A 102 2.15 6.90 2.34
C GLN A 102 2.37 5.46 2.77
N LEU A 103 3.47 5.21 3.48
CA LEU A 103 3.81 3.90 4.01
C LEU A 103 3.19 3.67 5.39
N SER A 104 3.10 4.71 6.22
CA SER A 104 2.44 4.64 7.51
C SER A 104 1.71 5.91 7.89
N THR A 105 0.67 5.76 8.70
CA THR A 105 -0.11 6.87 9.25
C THR A 105 0.24 7.07 10.72
N ASN A 106 1.54 7.04 11.10
CA ASN A 106 2.08 7.23 12.47
C ASN A 106 1.27 8.25 13.31
N LYS A 107 0.22 7.76 14.00
CA LYS A 107 -0.90 8.60 14.48
C LYS A 107 -0.52 9.47 15.66
N ASP A 108 0.41 8.97 16.47
CA ASP A 108 1.00 9.62 17.63
C ASP A 108 2.10 10.63 17.26
N GLY A 109 2.55 10.66 16.01
CA GLY A 109 3.65 11.52 15.55
C GLY A 109 5.00 11.17 16.17
N SER A 110 5.17 9.96 16.69
CA SER A 110 6.38 9.53 17.39
C SER A 110 7.64 9.55 16.52
N MET A 111 7.54 9.16 15.24
CA MET A 111 8.68 9.19 14.30
C MET A 111 9.22 10.60 14.07
N PHE A 112 8.31 11.59 13.92
CA PHE A 112 8.74 12.97 13.72
C PHE A 112 9.32 13.56 15.01
N SER A 113 8.69 13.25 16.15
CA SER A 113 9.10 13.74 17.47
C SER A 113 10.49 13.24 17.85
N ILE A 114 10.80 11.97 17.61
CA ILE A 114 12.14 11.43 17.88
C ILE A 114 13.21 12.08 16.99
N LEU A 115 12.93 12.31 15.70
CA LEU A 115 13.86 13.02 14.82
C LEU A 115 14.11 14.45 15.30
N GLN A 116 13.06 15.15 15.71
CA GLN A 116 13.19 16.49 16.25
C GLN A 116 14.02 16.53 17.54
N LYS A 117 13.85 15.53 18.42
CA LYS A 117 14.62 15.41 19.66
C LYS A 117 16.09 15.08 19.40
N GLU A 118 16.36 14.09 18.55
CA GLU A 118 17.71 13.51 18.40
C GLU A 118 18.62 14.31 17.46
N ILE A 119 18.07 14.94 16.41
CA ILE A 119 18.88 15.63 15.38
C ILE A 119 18.39 17.04 15.04
N GLY A 120 17.18 17.40 15.50
CA GLY A 120 16.59 18.71 15.31
C GLY A 120 16.65 19.22 13.87
N LYS A 121 16.73 20.55 13.70
CA LYS A 121 16.73 21.17 12.36
C LYS A 121 18.04 21.00 11.58
N ARG A 122 19.11 20.51 12.22
CA ARG A 122 20.42 20.35 11.57
C ARG A 122 20.49 19.08 10.72
N GLY A 123 19.68 18.06 11.04
CA GLY A 123 19.83 16.74 10.44
C GLY A 123 21.10 16.04 10.94
N THR A 124 21.51 14.97 10.26
CA THR A 124 22.75 14.24 10.60
C THR A 124 23.29 13.44 9.41
N ASN A 125 24.60 13.23 9.39
CA ASN A 125 25.29 12.23 8.55
C ASN A 125 26.04 11.19 9.40
N ASP A 126 25.88 11.24 10.73
CA ASP A 126 26.48 10.28 11.65
C ASP A 126 25.75 8.96 11.54
N VAL A 127 26.43 7.95 10.99
CA VAL A 127 25.88 6.62 10.74
C VAL A 127 25.49 5.91 12.05
N GLY A 128 26.24 6.11 13.14
CA GLY A 128 25.91 5.57 14.45
C GLY A 128 24.59 6.15 14.96
N LYS A 129 24.45 7.48 14.90
CA LYS A 129 23.22 8.17 15.29
C LYS A 129 22.02 7.78 14.42
N ILE A 130 22.22 7.63 13.12
CA ILE A 130 21.18 7.19 12.18
C ILE A 130 20.71 5.78 12.55
N LYS A 131 21.65 4.88 12.86
CA LYS A 131 21.33 3.51 13.28
C LYS A 131 20.50 3.51 14.56
N GLU A 132 20.90 4.26 15.58
CA GLU A 132 20.12 4.40 16.84
C GLU A 132 18.68 4.88 16.58
N ILE A 133 18.50 5.86 15.69
CA ILE A 133 17.18 6.40 15.33
C ILE A 133 16.33 5.33 14.66
N LEU A 134 16.86 4.62 13.67
CA LEU A 134 16.13 3.59 12.94
C LEU A 134 15.86 2.34 13.80
N GLU A 135 16.67 2.12 14.84
CA GLU A 135 16.46 1.06 15.83
C GLU A 135 15.45 1.42 16.92
N ASN A 136 15.00 2.68 16.99
CA ASN A 136 13.96 3.11 17.91
C ASN A 136 12.63 2.39 17.62
N LYS A 137 11.86 2.11 18.68
CA LYS A 137 10.58 1.38 18.60
C LYS A 137 9.64 1.92 17.53
N CYS A 138 9.48 3.25 17.42
CA CYS A 138 8.57 3.83 16.43
C CYS A 138 8.96 3.53 14.96
N PHE A 139 10.24 3.32 14.66
CA PHE A 139 10.72 2.92 13.34
C PHE A 139 10.73 1.41 13.14
N LYS A 140 10.97 0.63 14.20
CA LYS A 140 10.90 -0.84 14.18
C LYS A 140 9.48 -1.37 14.04
N ASP A 141 8.52 -0.80 14.78
CA ASP A 141 7.11 -1.20 14.75
C ASP A 141 6.51 -1.03 13.34
N PHE A 142 6.99 -0.07 12.55
CA PHE A 142 6.60 0.07 11.15
C PHE A 142 6.98 -1.17 10.29
N GLY A 143 8.08 -1.85 10.61
CA GLY A 143 8.48 -3.06 9.90
C GLY A 143 7.54 -4.26 10.07
N SER A 144 6.52 -4.15 10.93
CA SER A 144 5.52 -5.21 11.15
C SER A 144 4.37 -5.23 10.15
N VAL A 145 4.14 -4.13 9.41
CA VAL A 145 3.06 -4.04 8.41
C VAL A 145 3.63 -4.16 7.01
N ASN A 146 3.19 -5.18 6.27
CA ASN A 146 3.55 -5.34 4.87
C ASN A 146 2.70 -4.39 4.02
N VAL A 147 3.31 -3.59 3.16
CA VAL A 147 2.58 -2.69 2.25
C VAL A 147 2.63 -3.27 0.84
N LEU A 148 1.46 -3.42 0.20
CA LEU A 148 1.32 -3.86 -1.18
C LEU A 148 0.75 -2.73 -2.06
N PRO A 149 1.62 -1.86 -2.61
CA PRO A 149 1.26 -0.87 -3.61
C PRO A 149 0.76 -1.46 -4.94
N LEU A 150 -0.42 -1.04 -5.36
CA LEU A 150 -0.96 -1.19 -6.71
C LEU A 150 -0.93 0.17 -7.40
N ILE A 151 0.05 0.39 -8.27
CA ILE A 151 0.27 1.66 -8.95
C ILE A 151 -0.24 1.60 -10.38
N TYR A 152 -0.80 2.70 -10.87
CA TYR A 152 -1.27 2.79 -12.24
C TYR A 152 -0.97 4.14 -12.90
N ASN A 153 -0.82 4.09 -14.22
CA ASN A 153 -0.74 5.23 -15.10
C ASN A 153 -2.00 5.26 -15.96
N GLU A 154 -2.94 6.13 -15.62
CA GLU A 154 -4.22 6.26 -16.32
C GLU A 154 -4.03 6.65 -17.80
N LYS A 155 -3.03 7.50 -18.10
CA LYS A 155 -2.80 7.98 -19.48
C LYS A 155 -2.28 6.87 -20.39
N GLU A 156 -1.40 6.04 -19.85
CA GLU A 156 -0.78 4.94 -20.61
C GLU A 156 -1.54 3.62 -20.47
N MET A 157 -2.55 3.57 -19.60
CA MET A 157 -3.29 2.35 -19.27
C MET A 157 -2.37 1.20 -18.82
N LYS A 158 -1.38 1.53 -17.98
CA LYS A 158 -0.40 0.59 -17.43
C LYS A 158 -0.50 0.53 -15.92
N PHE A 159 -0.11 -0.60 -15.35
CA PHE A 159 -0.02 -0.78 -13.92
C PHE A 159 1.27 -1.50 -13.51
N LYS A 160 1.61 -1.36 -12.24
CA LYS A 160 2.61 -2.20 -11.56
C LYS A 160 2.12 -2.58 -10.16
N VAL A 161 2.49 -3.76 -9.71
CA VAL A 161 2.45 -4.17 -8.31
C VAL A 161 3.90 -4.19 -7.83
N ILE A 162 4.19 -3.42 -6.79
CA ILE A 162 5.54 -3.23 -6.28
C ILE A 162 5.54 -3.39 -4.76
N VAL A 163 6.70 -3.62 -4.16
CA VAL A 163 6.88 -3.68 -2.69
C VAL A 163 8.08 -2.84 -2.29
N PHE A 164 7.94 -2.03 -1.25
CA PHE A 164 9.04 -1.23 -0.70
C PHE A 164 9.94 -2.13 0.16
N ASP A 165 11.20 -2.25 -0.22
CA ASP A 165 12.21 -3.00 0.52
C ASP A 165 12.74 -2.15 1.69
N LEU A 166 12.03 -2.23 2.81
CA LEU A 166 12.35 -1.44 4.01
C LEU A 166 13.74 -1.77 4.56
N GLN A 167 14.16 -3.05 4.49
CA GLN A 167 15.46 -3.47 4.99
C GLN A 167 16.58 -2.85 4.16
N LYS A 168 16.46 -2.90 2.83
CA LYS A 168 17.37 -2.22 1.91
C LYS A 168 17.35 -0.72 2.11
N ALA A 169 16.18 -0.12 2.27
CA ALA A 169 16.02 1.31 2.51
C ALA A 169 16.75 1.77 3.78
N TYR A 170 16.51 1.10 4.92
CA TYR A 170 17.12 1.43 6.21
C TYR A 170 18.64 1.24 6.20
N SER A 171 19.13 0.11 5.69
CA SER A 171 20.57 -0.16 5.60
C SER A 171 21.32 0.82 4.68
N SER A 172 20.61 1.41 3.72
CA SER A 172 21.17 2.37 2.77
C SER A 172 21.21 3.81 3.28
N VAL A 173 20.51 4.16 4.37
CA VAL A 173 20.52 5.53 4.89
C VAL A 173 21.92 5.93 5.35
N LYS A 174 22.42 7.05 4.81
CA LYS A 174 23.68 7.69 5.23
C LYS A 174 23.50 9.15 5.65
N LYS A 175 22.34 9.73 5.39
CA LYS A 175 22.07 11.13 5.65
C LYS A 175 20.60 11.38 5.91
N ILE A 176 20.31 12.18 6.93
CA ILE A 176 18.98 12.69 7.24
C ILE A 176 19.05 14.22 7.19
N LYS A 177 18.22 14.84 6.36
CA LYS A 177 18.11 16.31 6.28
C LYS A 177 16.74 16.78 6.72
N PHE A 178 16.71 17.84 7.51
CA PHE A 178 15.48 18.57 7.81
C PHE A 178 15.17 19.58 6.71
N PHE A 179 13.92 19.62 6.28
CA PHE A 179 13.39 20.58 5.33
C PHE A 179 12.35 21.46 6.06
N PRO A 180 12.61 22.77 6.22
CA PRO A 180 11.67 23.66 6.88
C PRO A 180 10.42 23.88 6.01
N PRO A 181 9.29 24.22 6.65
CA PRO A 181 8.09 24.56 5.93
C PRO A 181 8.29 25.85 5.12
N HIS A 182 7.99 25.80 3.83
CA HIS A 182 8.11 26.89 2.87
C HIS A 182 6.74 27.33 2.34
N LYS A 183 6.66 28.50 1.72
CA LYS A 183 5.42 28.98 1.10
C LYS A 183 5.21 28.28 -0.24
N LEU A 184 4.00 27.76 -0.44
CA LEU A 184 3.50 27.25 -1.71
C LEU A 184 2.21 28.00 -2.05
N GLY A 185 2.36 29.09 -2.80
CA GLY A 185 1.29 30.08 -3.00
C GLY A 185 0.82 30.67 -1.66
N LYS A 186 -0.50 30.61 -1.41
CA LYS A 186 -1.11 31.10 -0.16
C LYS A 186 -0.96 30.13 1.03
N LYS A 187 -0.51 28.89 0.80
CA LYS A 187 -0.38 27.86 1.85
C LYS A 187 1.06 27.70 2.28
N LYS A 188 1.28 27.26 3.52
CA LYS A 188 2.60 26.83 4.02
C LYS A 188 2.68 25.32 3.96
N THR A 189 3.79 24.77 3.50
CA THR A 189 4.06 23.34 3.59
C THR A 189 4.35 22.94 5.04
N PHE A 190 4.45 21.64 5.30
CA PHE A 190 4.84 21.12 6.60
C PHE A 190 6.34 20.81 6.63
N PRO A 191 6.97 20.81 7.82
CA PRO A 191 8.35 20.35 7.92
C PRO A 191 8.45 18.86 7.59
N ILE A 192 9.58 18.47 7.00
CA ILE A 192 9.84 17.09 6.55
C ILE A 192 11.29 16.72 6.92
N TYR A 193 11.50 15.49 7.36
CA TYR A 193 12.83 14.89 7.38
C TYR A 193 12.97 13.95 6.19
N LYS A 194 13.95 14.19 5.31
CA LYS A 194 14.24 13.29 4.18
C LYS A 194 15.49 12.47 4.43
N PHE A 195 15.44 11.23 4.01
CA PHE A 195 16.48 10.22 4.20
C PHE A 195 17.13 9.95 2.84
N PHE A 196 18.47 9.91 2.84
CA PHE A 196 19.28 9.77 1.65
C PHE A 196 20.36 8.71 1.81
N ASN A 197 20.77 8.11 0.70
CA ASN A 197 21.89 7.18 0.67
C ASN A 197 23.26 7.88 0.56
N ASN A 198 24.34 7.11 0.39
CA ASN A 198 25.70 7.63 0.22
C ASN A 198 25.87 8.52 -1.02
N LYS A 199 25.08 8.29 -2.08
CA LYS A 199 25.05 9.10 -3.30
C LYS A 199 24.14 10.33 -3.19
N SER A 200 23.59 10.60 -2.01
CA SER A 200 22.57 11.65 -1.78
C SER A 200 21.27 11.44 -2.58
N GLU A 201 20.98 10.21 -3.02
CA GLU A 201 19.72 9.84 -3.65
C GLU A 201 18.64 9.67 -2.58
N TYR A 202 17.40 10.04 -2.92
CA TYR A 202 16.25 9.99 -2.02
C TYR A 202 15.83 8.54 -1.73
N ILE A 203 15.47 8.25 -0.47
CA ILE A 203 14.97 6.93 -0.05
C ILE A 203 13.51 7.03 0.42
N PHE A 204 13.27 7.82 1.47
CA PHE A 204 11.96 8.06 2.05
C PHE A 204 11.98 9.37 2.86
N GLU A 205 10.83 9.76 3.39
CA GLU A 205 10.68 10.92 4.24
C GLU A 205 9.70 10.71 5.39
N ILE A 206 9.94 11.41 6.50
CA ILE A 206 8.99 11.50 7.61
C ILE A 206 8.36 12.88 7.56
N ARG A 207 7.04 12.90 7.40
CA ARG A 207 6.25 14.12 7.40
C ARG A 207 5.67 14.42 8.78
N TYR A 208 5.47 15.70 9.05
CA TYR A 208 4.95 16.18 10.34
C TYR A 208 3.52 15.71 10.63
N GLY A 209 3.32 15.13 11.81
CA GLY A 209 1.99 14.74 12.27
C GLY A 209 1.77 15.05 13.74
N GLY A 210 1.31 16.26 14.07
CA GLY A 210 0.62 16.46 15.34
C GLY A 210 -0.79 15.86 15.29
N ALA A 211 -1.43 15.63 16.45
CA ALA A 211 -2.78 15.04 16.54
C ALA A 211 -3.85 15.78 15.69
N LYS A 212 -3.62 17.05 15.36
CA LYS A 212 -4.51 17.89 14.54
C LYS A 212 -4.22 17.84 13.02
N ALA A 213 -3.14 17.18 12.59
CA ALA A 213 -2.75 17.12 11.18
C ALA A 213 -3.57 16.06 10.42
N ASN A 214 -3.79 16.29 9.12
CA ASN A 214 -4.48 15.33 8.25
C ASN A 214 -3.71 13.99 8.21
N ALA A 215 -4.42 12.88 8.03
CA ALA A 215 -3.81 11.57 7.84
C ALA A 215 -2.76 11.56 6.71
N LEU A 216 -3.03 12.29 5.62
CA LEU A 216 -2.13 12.43 4.48
C LEU A 216 -0.92 13.34 4.73
N GLN A 217 -0.74 13.83 5.96
CA GLN A 217 0.36 14.71 6.34
C GLN A 217 1.30 14.08 7.36
N ARG A 218 0.95 12.94 7.95
CA ARG A 218 1.70 12.30 9.05
C ARG A 218 2.40 11.03 8.61
N GLY A 219 3.47 10.67 9.32
CA GLY A 219 4.14 9.37 9.21
C GLY A 219 5.16 9.25 8.09
N MET A 220 5.47 8.01 7.73
CA MET A 220 6.48 7.68 6.74
C MET A 220 5.88 7.71 5.34
N TRP A 221 6.60 8.36 4.44
CA TRP A 221 6.26 8.50 3.04
C TRP A 221 7.47 8.13 2.19
N THR A 222 7.21 7.64 0.99
CA THR A 222 8.22 7.56 -0.07
C THR A 222 7.62 8.08 -1.37
N HIS A 223 8.42 8.12 -2.43
CA HIS A 223 8.00 8.51 -3.76
C HIS A 223 8.50 7.45 -4.73
N THR A 224 7.57 6.77 -5.37
CA THR A 224 7.86 5.55 -6.13
C THR A 224 8.89 5.75 -7.24
N GLU A 225 8.84 6.89 -7.94
CA GLU A 225 9.83 7.23 -8.98
C GLU A 225 11.19 7.63 -8.38
N ASN A 226 11.22 8.54 -7.41
CA ASN A 226 12.49 9.04 -6.84
C ASN A 226 13.23 8.00 -5.98
N ALA A 227 12.52 6.98 -5.50
CA ALA A 227 13.05 5.90 -4.67
C ALA A 227 12.96 4.53 -5.35
N GLU A 228 12.90 4.48 -6.69
CA GLU A 228 12.74 3.24 -7.47
C GLU A 228 13.72 2.14 -7.06
N LEU A 229 14.97 2.51 -6.73
CA LEU A 229 16.02 1.59 -6.26
C LEU A 229 15.63 0.78 -5.00
N PHE A 230 14.64 1.24 -4.23
CA PHE A 230 14.16 0.63 -3.00
C PHE A 230 12.81 -0.07 -3.18
N PHE A 231 12.33 -0.19 -4.41
CA PHE A 231 11.17 -1.00 -4.74
C PHE A 231 11.58 -2.27 -5.47
N LYS A 232 10.90 -3.36 -5.13
CA LYS A 232 10.88 -4.58 -5.94
C LYS A 232 9.62 -4.57 -6.78
N GLU A 233 9.77 -4.61 -8.09
CA GLU A 233 8.66 -4.88 -9.00
C GLU A 233 8.27 -6.36 -8.91
N LEU A 234 6.99 -6.61 -8.67
CA LEU A 234 6.43 -7.96 -8.62
C LEU A 234 5.74 -8.32 -9.94
N LEU A 235 4.98 -7.36 -10.47
CA LEU A 235 4.17 -7.53 -11.67
C LEU A 235 4.03 -6.18 -12.37
N ALA A 236 4.01 -6.19 -13.69
CA ALA A 236 3.66 -5.05 -14.50
C ALA A 236 2.82 -5.49 -15.70
N GLY A 237 1.96 -4.61 -16.19
CA GLY A 237 1.09 -4.93 -17.32
C GLY A 237 0.30 -3.72 -17.83
N GLY A 238 -0.43 -3.96 -18.93
CA GLY A 238 -1.45 -3.05 -19.42
C GLY A 238 -2.84 -3.44 -18.91
N TYR A 239 -3.76 -2.49 -18.81
CA TYR A 239 -5.17 -2.74 -18.56
C TYR A 239 -6.05 -2.00 -19.56
N LYS A 240 -7.32 -2.37 -19.64
CA LYS A 240 -8.36 -1.60 -20.34
C LYS A 240 -9.49 -1.33 -19.38
N ILE A 241 -10.18 -0.22 -19.59
CA ILE A 241 -11.37 0.10 -18.81
C ILE A 241 -12.45 -0.96 -19.08
N ASN A 242 -12.93 -1.60 -18.01
CA ASN A 242 -14.05 -2.53 -18.07
C ASN A 242 -15.37 -1.79 -17.83
N GLU A 243 -15.88 -1.12 -18.87
CA GLU A 243 -17.17 -0.40 -18.84
C GLU A 243 -18.36 -1.29 -18.43
N PRO A 244 -18.46 -2.57 -18.89
CA PRO A 244 -19.49 -3.48 -18.38
C PRO A 244 -19.47 -3.66 -16.86
N LEU A 245 -18.29 -3.84 -16.26
CA LEU A 245 -18.15 -3.97 -14.80
C LEU A 245 -18.59 -2.69 -14.08
N ILE A 246 -18.16 -1.53 -14.56
CA ILE A 246 -18.52 -0.23 -13.98
C ILE A 246 -20.04 -0.05 -14.00
N THR A 247 -20.66 -0.35 -15.16
CA THR A 247 -22.11 -0.29 -15.34
C THR A 247 -22.82 -1.28 -14.40
N LEU A 248 -22.31 -2.51 -14.28
CA LEU A 248 -22.87 -3.53 -13.42
C LEU A 248 -22.88 -3.09 -11.96
N ILE A 249 -21.76 -2.58 -11.43
CA ILE A 249 -21.68 -2.07 -10.05
C ILE A 249 -22.69 -0.94 -9.84
N ALA A 250 -22.73 0.04 -10.76
CA ALA A 250 -23.65 1.16 -10.66
C ALA A 250 -25.13 0.71 -10.64
N LYS A 251 -25.49 -0.27 -11.47
CA LYS A 251 -26.86 -0.82 -11.51
C LYS A 251 -27.20 -1.67 -10.30
N ILE A 252 -26.27 -2.48 -9.80
CA ILE A 252 -26.47 -3.29 -8.59
C ILE A 252 -26.77 -2.39 -7.40
N LEU A 253 -26.07 -1.26 -7.24
CA LEU A 253 -26.26 -0.35 -6.10
C LEU A 253 -27.66 0.27 -6.00
N VAL A 254 -28.39 0.37 -7.11
CA VAL A 254 -29.77 0.88 -7.16
C VAL A 254 -30.81 -0.22 -7.38
N SER A 255 -30.41 -1.48 -7.38
CA SER A 255 -31.29 -2.64 -7.55
C SER A 255 -31.81 -3.15 -6.21
N ARG A 256 -32.96 -3.83 -6.24
CA ARG A 256 -33.56 -4.46 -5.07
C ARG A 256 -32.88 -5.78 -4.72
N LYS A 257 -33.02 -6.22 -3.46
CA LYS A 257 -32.47 -7.47 -2.93
C LYS A 257 -32.82 -8.70 -3.79
N ASP A 258 -34.06 -8.83 -4.24
CA ASP A 258 -34.51 -9.95 -5.09
C ASP A 258 -33.76 -10.01 -6.43
N THR A 259 -33.34 -8.86 -6.95
CA THR A 259 -32.50 -8.79 -8.16
C THR A 259 -31.08 -9.24 -7.85
N HIS A 260 -30.52 -8.85 -6.70
CA HIS A 260 -29.20 -9.30 -6.27
C HIS A 260 -29.15 -10.83 -6.09
N GLU A 261 -30.17 -11.41 -5.46
CA GLU A 261 -30.27 -12.86 -5.26
C GLU A 261 -30.31 -13.62 -6.59
N LYS A 262 -31.08 -13.14 -7.58
CA LYS A 262 -31.11 -13.72 -8.93
C LYS A 262 -29.75 -13.64 -9.62
N ILE A 263 -29.05 -12.51 -9.50
CA ILE A 263 -27.69 -12.34 -10.05
C ILE A 263 -26.72 -13.34 -9.40
N LEU A 264 -26.77 -13.49 -8.07
CA LEU A 264 -25.92 -14.44 -7.34
C LEU A 264 -26.23 -15.89 -7.74
N GLN A 265 -27.50 -16.25 -7.89
CA GLN A 265 -27.90 -17.58 -8.38
C GLN A 265 -27.27 -17.88 -9.74
N HIS A 266 -27.25 -16.91 -10.66
CA HIS A 266 -26.54 -17.06 -11.92
C HIS A 266 -25.06 -17.35 -11.70
N PHE A 267 -24.34 -16.54 -10.94
CA PHE A 267 -22.90 -16.76 -10.68
C PHE A 267 -22.59 -18.14 -10.08
N PHE A 268 -23.37 -18.60 -9.10
CA PHE A 268 -23.16 -19.92 -8.49
C PHE A 268 -23.61 -21.08 -9.38
N SER A 269 -24.61 -20.88 -10.25
CA SER A 269 -25.08 -21.91 -11.18
C SER A 269 -24.07 -22.25 -12.28
N PHE A 270 -23.21 -21.30 -12.66
CA PHE A 270 -22.10 -21.52 -13.61
C PHE A 270 -20.83 -22.10 -12.96
N SER A 271 -20.81 -22.28 -11.64
CA SER A 271 -19.66 -22.83 -10.89
C SER A 271 -19.78 -24.33 -10.60
N LYS A 272 -20.69 -25.04 -11.30
CA LYS A 272 -20.85 -26.49 -11.27
C LYS A 272 -20.37 -27.13 -12.57
#